data_AF-A0A9E0EKD3-F1
#
_entry.id   AF-A0A9E0EKD3-F1
#
_cell.length_a   1.000
_cell.length_b   1.000
_cell.length_c   1.000
_cell.angle_alpha   90.00
_cell.angle_beta   90.00
_cell.angle_gamma   90.00
#
_symmetry.space_group_name_H-M   'P 1'
#
loop_
_entity.id
_entity.type
_entity.pdbx_description
1 polymer ?
#
loop_
_entity_poly.entity_id
_entity_poly.type
_entity_poly.pdbx_seq_one_letter_code
_entity_poly.pdbx_strand_id
1 'polypeptide(L)' 'MKKIVLIRHGQSQWNKENRFTGWTNVDLS' A
#
# COMPACT_ATOMS: atom_id res chain seq x y z
N MET A 1 8.65 27.82 -8.08
CA MET A 1 8.87 26.38 -8.39
C MET A 1 7.73 25.57 -7.80
N LYS A 2 7.19 24.57 -8.51
CA LYS A 2 6.18 23.65 -7.97
C LYS A 2 6.80 22.26 -7.85
N LYS A 3 6.66 21.62 -6.69
CA LYS A 3 7.15 20.27 -6.43
C LYS A 3 5.94 19.37 -6.15
N ILE A 4 5.87 18.24 -6.84
CA ILE A 4 4.87 17.19 -6.59
C ILE A 4 5.60 16.03 -5.92
N VAL A 5 4.99 15.46 -4.88
CA VAL A 5 5.49 14.28 -4.19
C VAL A 5 4.39 13.24 -4.18
N LEU A 6 4.71 12.04 -4.65
CA LEU A 6 3.83 10.88 -4.68
C LEU A 6 4.42 9.81 -3.76
N ILE A 7 3.56 9.15 -2.99
CA ILE A 7 3.96 8.08 -2.07
C ILE A 7 2.92 6.97 -2.12
N ARG A 8 3.39 5.72 -2.02
CA ARG A 8 2.54 4.54 -1.86
C ARG A 8 2.28 4.30 -0.37
N HIS A 9 1.17 3.64 -0.03
CA HIS A 9 0.93 3.15 1.34
C HIS A 9 2.06 2.22 1.82
N GLY A 10 2.15 2.04 3.15
CA GLY A 10 3.11 1.13 3.78
C GLY A 10 2.83 -0.35 3.48
N GLN A 11 3.70 -1.25 3.94
CA GLN A 11 3.49 -2.69 3.76
C GLN A 11 2.19 -3.13 4.45
N SER A 12 1.29 -3.79 3.72
CA SER A 12 0.10 -4.43 4.29
C SER A 12 0.37 -5.88 4.69
N GLN A 13 -0.52 -6.45 5.50
CA GLN A 13 -0.46 -7.88 5.86
C GLN A 13 -0.45 -8.78 4.61
N TRP A 14 -1.28 -8.48 3.61
CA TRP A 14 -1.33 -9.26 2.37
C TRP A 14 -0.12 -9.03 1.46
N ASN A 15 0.55 -7.88 1.56
CA ASN A 15 1.85 -7.70 0.91
C ASN A 15 2.91 -8.61 1.54
N LYS A 16 2.92 -8.78 2.87
CA LYS A 16 3.79 -9.75 3.56
C LYS A 16 3.50 -11.19 3.12
N GLU A 17 2.23 -11.52 2.91
CA GLU A 17 1.77 -12.86 2.52
C GLU A 17 1.83 -13.14 1.00
N ASN A 18 2.30 -12.20 0.18
CA ASN A 18 2.28 -12.29 -1.30
C ASN A 18 0.88 -12.57 -1.88
N ARG A 19 -0.16 -11.97 -1.30
CA ARG A 19 -1.55 -12.11 -1.74
C ARG A 19 -2.01 -10.89 -2.53
N PHE A 20 -2.87 -11.14 -3.51
CA PHE A 20 -3.53 -10.07 -4.25
C PHE A 20 -4.58 -9.36 -3.39
N THR A 21 -4.44 -8.06 -3.14
CA THR A 21 -5.34 -7.26 -2.28
C THR A 21 -6.65 -6.88 -2.97
N GLY A 22 -6.61 -6.47 -4.24
CA GLY A 22 -7.79 -5.97 -4.94
C GLY A 22 -8.43 -4.80 -4.19
N TRP A 23 -9.73 -4.89 -3.95
CA TRP A 23 -10.52 -3.86 -3.26
C TRP A 23 -10.72 -4.17 -1.77
N THR A 24 -10.04 -5.21 -1.27
CA THR A 24 -10.15 -5.63 0.13
C THR A 24 -9.47 -4.59 1.02
N ASN A 25 -10.17 -4.17 2.07
CA ASN A 25 -9.59 -3.30 3.09
C ASN A 25 -8.64 -4.09 3.99
N VAL A 26 -7.34 -4.02 3.72
CA VAL A 26 -6.29 -4.75 4.44
C VAL A 26 -5.43 -3.77 5.23
N ASP A 27 -5.23 -4.07 6.52
CA ASP A 27 -4.45 -3.22 7.41
C ASP A 27 -2.95 -3.22 7.07
N LEU A 28 -2.29 -2.13 7.47
CA LEU A 28 -0.84 -2.03 7.48
C LEU A 28 -0.24 -2.96 8.54
N SER A 29 0.97 -3.42 8.27
CA SER A 29 1.64 -4.49 9.02
C SER A 29 2.75 -4.04 9.94
#